data_AF-A0A6L8K4U0-F1
#
_entry.id   AF-A0A6L8K4U0-F1
#
_cell.length_a   1.000
_cell.length_b   1.000
_cell.length_c   1.000
_cell.angle_alpha   90.00
_cell.angle_beta   90.00
_cell.angle_gamma   90.00
#
_symmetry.space_group_name_H-M   'P 1'
#
loop_
_entity.id
_entity.type
_entity.pdbx_description
1 polymer ?
#
loop_
_entity_poly.entity_id
_entity_poly.type
_entity_poly.pdbx_seq_one_letter_code
_entity_poly.pdbx_strand_id
1 'polypeptide(L)'
;MKKIICAALLLAAFASAHAETFNFSYSFTDGQAVTGSLSGHLVGDLLEGVSDVHVNFNGTGYSGALVGASWDAVTHDWNTAAGAVISTNAAKNNFIFADSDPQHAADSVNNYFYFVTSADAKIGNQAFAVNYNTGDVAFDQPTNNGTWSLTAAPVPEPSSIAMLAAGLGLVGAIARRRQQA
;
A
#
# COMPACT_ATOMS: atom_id res chain seq x y z
N MET A 1 -38.41 -30.77 19.72
CA MET A 1 -38.11 -29.46 19.09
C MET A 1 -36.81 -28.86 19.64
N LYS A 2 -35.63 -29.48 19.40
CA LYS A 2 -34.32 -29.04 19.97
C LYS A 2 -33.16 -29.00 18.96
N LYS A 3 -33.42 -29.25 17.66
CA LYS A 3 -32.36 -29.47 16.65
C LYS A 3 -32.17 -28.32 15.63
N ILE A 4 -32.86 -27.18 15.79
CA ILE A 4 -32.86 -26.11 14.76
C ILE A 4 -31.93 -24.92 15.14
N ILE A 5 -31.34 -24.91 16.34
CA ILE A 5 -30.58 -23.73 16.82
C ILE A 5 -29.10 -23.73 16.37
N CYS A 6 -28.53 -24.86 15.92
CA CYS A 6 -27.10 -24.93 15.57
C CYS A 6 -26.71 -24.40 14.18
N ALA A 7 -27.66 -24.16 13.26
CA ALA A 7 -27.33 -23.77 11.89
C ALA A 7 -27.03 -22.27 11.71
N ALA A 8 -27.48 -21.40 12.62
CA ALA A 8 -27.37 -19.95 12.45
C ALA A 8 -26.02 -19.34 12.90
N LEU A 9 -25.21 -20.09 13.66
CA LEU A 9 -23.93 -19.59 14.20
C LEU A 9 -22.72 -19.82 13.28
N LEU A 10 -22.86 -20.63 12.22
CA LEU A 10 -21.75 -20.98 11.32
C LEU A 10 -21.54 -20.00 10.14
N LEU A 11 -22.47 -19.08 9.90
CA LEU A 11 -22.37 -18.12 8.78
C LEU A 11 -21.58 -16.83 9.11
N ALA A 12 -21.17 -16.62 10.35
CA ALA A 12 -20.53 -15.36 10.78
C ALA A 12 -18.98 -15.37 10.75
N ALA A 13 -18.34 -16.46 10.31
CA ALA A 13 -16.89 -16.66 10.46
C ALA A 13 -16.06 -16.47 9.17
N PHE A 14 -16.64 -15.95 8.09
CA PHE A 14 -15.86 -15.60 6.89
C PHE A 14 -15.26 -14.20 7.07
N ALA A 15 -14.18 -14.10 7.84
CA ALA A 15 -13.29 -12.95 7.76
C ALA A 15 -12.64 -12.99 6.38
N SER A 16 -13.18 -12.25 5.42
CA SER A 16 -12.54 -12.06 4.13
C SER A 16 -11.29 -11.24 4.34
N ALA A 17 -10.12 -11.82 4.03
CA ALA A 17 -8.88 -11.08 3.91
C ALA A 17 -8.98 -10.18 2.68
N HIS A 18 -9.50 -8.97 2.87
CA HIS A 18 -9.45 -7.93 1.85
C HIS A 18 -8.11 -7.22 1.94
N ALA A 19 -7.45 -7.03 0.79
CA ALA A 19 -6.27 -6.17 0.71
C ALA A 19 -6.69 -4.75 1.12
N GLU A 20 -5.95 -4.19 2.05
CA GLU A 20 -6.14 -2.81 2.50
C GLU A 20 -5.43 -1.88 1.51
N THR A 21 -6.03 -0.75 1.20
CA THR A 21 -5.37 0.30 0.44
C THR A 21 -4.54 1.16 1.39
N PHE A 22 -3.31 1.46 1.03
CA PHE A 22 -2.42 2.38 1.73
C PHE A 22 -2.09 3.55 0.82
N ASN A 23 -2.01 4.73 1.40
CA ASN A 23 -1.42 5.90 0.77
C ASN A 23 0.01 6.07 1.30
N PHE A 24 0.94 6.42 0.43
CA PHE A 24 2.29 6.75 0.81
C PHE A 24 2.69 8.14 0.31
N SER A 25 3.67 8.73 0.99
CA SER A 25 4.32 9.95 0.54
C SER A 25 5.79 9.99 0.94
N TYR A 26 6.58 10.66 0.10
CA TYR A 26 7.96 11.03 0.36
C TYR A 26 8.19 12.49 -0.05
N SER A 27 8.72 13.31 0.86
CA SER A 27 9.12 14.69 0.56
C SER A 27 10.64 14.79 0.44
N PHE A 28 11.13 15.22 -0.71
CA PHE A 28 12.55 15.44 -0.96
C PHE A 28 13.02 16.78 -0.37
N THR A 29 14.33 16.89 -0.11
CA THR A 29 14.92 18.11 0.47
C THR A 29 14.84 19.34 -0.44
N ASP A 30 14.65 19.13 -1.74
CA ASP A 30 14.48 20.20 -2.73
C ASP A 30 13.02 20.68 -2.87
N GLY A 31 12.11 20.13 -2.05
CA GLY A 31 10.69 20.49 -2.03
C GLY A 31 9.82 19.70 -3.02
N GLN A 32 10.43 18.85 -3.86
CA GLN A 32 9.69 17.91 -4.69
C GLN A 32 9.08 16.81 -3.81
N ALA A 33 8.02 16.16 -4.31
CA ALA A 33 7.34 15.13 -3.53
C ALA A 33 6.83 14.00 -4.42
N VAL A 34 6.99 12.78 -3.91
CA VAL A 34 6.31 11.60 -4.42
C VAL A 34 5.13 11.31 -3.49
N THR A 35 3.97 11.04 -4.08
CA THR A 35 2.78 10.54 -3.39
C THR A 35 2.25 9.34 -4.15
N GLY A 36 1.52 8.45 -3.50
CA GLY A 36 0.91 7.35 -4.22
C GLY A 36 -0.02 6.52 -3.37
N SER A 37 -0.55 5.47 -3.97
CA SER A 37 -1.35 4.47 -3.30
C SER A 37 -0.97 3.07 -3.77
N LEU A 38 -1.28 2.08 -2.95
CA LEU A 38 -1.06 0.68 -3.25
C LEU A 38 -1.99 -0.17 -2.38
N SER A 39 -2.17 -1.43 -2.74
CA SER A 39 -2.90 -2.41 -1.95
C SER A 39 -1.93 -3.37 -1.28
N GLY A 40 -2.27 -3.88 -0.09
CA GLY A 40 -1.48 -4.90 0.59
C GLY A 40 -2.07 -5.31 1.94
N HIS A 41 -1.31 -6.08 2.71
CA HIS A 41 -1.65 -6.47 4.08
C HIS A 41 -0.52 -6.13 5.04
N LEU A 42 -0.79 -5.31 6.06
CA LEU A 42 0.23 -4.88 7.00
C LEU A 42 0.49 -5.97 8.05
N VAL A 43 1.69 -6.53 8.06
CA VAL A 43 2.17 -7.52 9.03
C VAL A 43 3.28 -6.89 9.86
N GLY A 44 2.93 -6.38 11.04
CA GLY A 44 3.85 -5.59 11.85
C GLY A 44 4.12 -4.23 11.22
N ASP A 45 5.35 -3.99 10.79
CA ASP A 45 5.72 -2.79 10.03
C ASP A 45 5.95 -3.04 8.55
N LEU A 46 5.80 -4.27 8.06
CA LEU A 46 5.98 -4.63 6.65
C LEU A 46 4.64 -4.78 5.95
N LEU A 47 4.59 -4.35 4.69
CA LEU A 47 3.42 -4.54 3.86
C LEU A 47 3.64 -5.71 2.91
N GLU A 48 2.83 -6.75 3.06
CA GLU A 48 2.86 -7.95 2.24
C GLU A 48 1.84 -7.89 1.09
N GLY A 49 2.10 -8.65 0.02
CA GLY A 49 1.16 -8.79 -1.10
C GLY A 49 0.90 -7.48 -1.85
N VAL A 50 1.94 -6.65 -2.01
CA VAL A 50 1.83 -5.33 -2.65
C VAL A 50 1.28 -5.45 -4.07
N SER A 51 0.19 -4.74 -4.36
CA SER A 51 -0.44 -4.66 -5.69
C SER A 51 -1.03 -3.27 -5.97
N ASP A 52 -1.57 -3.08 -7.18
CA ASP A 52 -2.34 -1.87 -7.57
C ASP A 52 -1.61 -0.55 -7.27
N VAL A 53 -0.31 -0.53 -7.60
CA VAL A 53 0.57 0.58 -7.27
C VAL A 53 0.32 1.76 -8.20
N HIS A 54 0.08 2.92 -7.61
CA HIS A 54 -0.01 4.21 -8.27
C HIS A 54 1.02 5.16 -7.66
N VAL A 55 1.81 5.81 -8.50
CA VAL A 55 2.82 6.80 -8.09
C VAL A 55 2.53 8.11 -8.81
N ASN A 56 2.60 9.21 -8.08
CA ASN A 56 2.57 10.58 -8.59
C ASN A 56 3.84 11.28 -8.13
N PHE A 57 4.57 11.87 -9.07
CA PHE A 57 5.73 12.71 -8.79
C PHE A 57 5.41 14.16 -9.16
N ASN A 58 5.53 15.07 -8.19
CA ASN A 58 5.13 16.49 -8.31
C ASN A 58 3.70 16.68 -8.86
N GLY A 59 2.78 15.81 -8.46
CA GLY A 59 1.38 15.81 -8.91
C GLY A 59 1.14 15.09 -10.25
N THR A 60 2.18 14.74 -11.00
CA THR A 60 2.05 14.00 -12.26
C THR A 60 2.15 12.50 -12.01
N GLY A 61 1.09 11.77 -12.36
CA GLY A 61 1.05 10.30 -12.24
C GLY A 61 2.02 9.62 -13.20
N TYR A 62 2.68 8.56 -12.75
CA TYR A 62 3.32 7.61 -13.65
C TYR A 62 2.23 6.89 -14.47
N SER A 63 2.51 6.66 -15.75
CA SER A 63 1.56 6.02 -16.66
C SER A 63 1.77 4.52 -16.74
N GLY A 64 0.69 3.76 -16.86
CA GLY A 64 0.73 2.31 -17.06
C GLY A 64 0.78 1.51 -15.76
N ALA A 65 0.92 0.19 -15.89
CA ALA A 65 1.10 -0.69 -14.75
C ALA A 65 2.54 -0.58 -14.25
N LEU A 66 2.72 -0.39 -12.94
CA LEU A 66 4.04 -0.29 -12.34
C LEU A 66 4.53 -1.66 -11.88
N VAL A 67 5.81 -1.93 -12.14
CA VAL A 67 6.53 -3.12 -11.68
C VAL A 67 7.23 -2.80 -10.37
N GLY A 68 6.99 -3.63 -9.36
CA GLY A 68 7.68 -3.59 -8.08
C GLY A 68 8.87 -4.55 -8.03
N ALA A 69 10.02 -4.09 -7.56
CA ALA A 69 11.18 -4.94 -7.28
C ALA A 69 11.87 -4.48 -5.99
N SER A 70 12.79 -5.28 -5.47
CA SER A 70 13.68 -4.92 -4.36
C SER A 70 15.14 -5.01 -4.79
N TRP A 71 16.00 -4.21 -4.17
CA TRP A 71 17.44 -4.27 -4.43
C TRP A 71 18.05 -5.48 -3.74
N ASP A 72 18.79 -6.30 -4.48
CA ASP A 72 19.60 -7.40 -3.95
C ASP A 72 21.06 -6.94 -3.82
N ALA A 73 21.49 -6.74 -2.57
CA ALA A 73 22.84 -6.29 -2.24
C ALA A 73 23.94 -7.31 -2.56
N VAL A 74 23.59 -8.58 -2.81
CA VAL A 74 24.55 -9.63 -3.16
C VAL A 74 24.86 -9.62 -4.65
N THR A 75 23.83 -9.46 -5.48
CA THR A 75 23.97 -9.41 -6.94
C THR A 75 24.22 -8.00 -7.46
N HIS A 76 23.96 -6.98 -6.64
CA HIS A 76 23.94 -5.56 -7.01
C HIS A 76 22.98 -5.28 -8.17
N ASP A 77 21.78 -5.84 -8.08
CA ASP A 77 20.75 -5.73 -9.11
C ASP A 77 19.35 -5.66 -8.48
N TRP A 78 18.38 -5.17 -9.26
CA TRP A 78 16.97 -5.26 -8.89
C TRP A 78 16.48 -6.70 -9.04
N ASN A 79 15.63 -7.15 -8.11
CA ASN A 79 15.05 -8.49 -8.11
C ASN A 79 13.51 -8.38 -8.21
N THR A 80 12.97 -8.51 -9.41
CA THR A 80 11.51 -8.45 -9.63
C THR A 80 10.79 -9.68 -9.08
N ALA A 81 11.45 -10.83 -9.02
CA ALA A 81 10.89 -12.05 -8.47
C ALA A 81 10.68 -11.97 -6.94
N ALA A 82 11.53 -11.21 -6.24
CA ALA A 82 11.36 -10.93 -4.81
C ALA A 82 10.24 -9.92 -4.52
N GLY A 83 9.90 -9.07 -5.49
CA GLY A 83 8.93 -7.99 -5.34
C GLY A 83 9.45 -6.83 -4.49
N ALA A 84 8.61 -5.80 -4.32
CA ALA A 84 8.92 -4.61 -3.52
C ALA A 84 8.81 -4.90 -2.01
N VAL A 85 9.78 -4.43 -1.22
CA VAL A 85 9.73 -4.48 0.25
C VAL A 85 9.41 -3.09 0.81
N ILE A 86 8.21 -2.95 1.36
CA ILE A 86 7.67 -1.66 1.80
C ILE A 86 7.33 -1.74 3.28
N SER A 87 7.63 -0.68 4.03
CA SER A 87 7.45 -0.63 5.46
C SER A 87 6.91 0.72 5.93
N THR A 88 6.17 0.72 7.04
CA THR A 88 5.89 1.97 7.79
C THR A 88 7.14 2.53 8.46
N ASN A 89 8.19 1.72 8.61
CA ASN A 89 9.51 2.14 9.08
C ASN A 89 10.44 2.36 7.88
N ALA A 90 10.81 3.62 7.60
CA ALA A 90 11.57 3.97 6.40
C ALA A 90 12.94 3.25 6.34
N ALA A 91 13.53 2.94 7.50
CA ALA A 91 14.78 2.21 7.60
C ALA A 91 14.71 0.75 7.09
N LYS A 92 13.51 0.22 6.84
CA LYS A 92 13.27 -1.13 6.29
C LYS A 92 12.79 -1.12 4.83
N ASN A 93 12.62 0.05 4.23
CA ASN A 93 12.22 0.13 2.83
C ASN A 93 13.34 -0.36 1.91
N ASN A 94 12.95 -1.22 0.98
CA ASN A 94 13.79 -1.68 -0.12
C ASN A 94 12.88 -1.97 -1.32
N PHE A 95 12.57 -0.93 -2.09
CA PHE A 95 11.72 -1.07 -3.25
C PHE A 95 12.09 -0.11 -4.38
N ILE A 96 11.72 -0.51 -5.59
CA ILE A 96 11.54 0.34 -6.77
C ILE A 96 10.15 0.09 -7.34
N PHE A 97 9.50 1.15 -7.80
CA PHE A 97 8.34 1.11 -8.67
C PHE A 97 8.68 1.78 -9.98
N ALA A 98 8.59 1.05 -11.07
CA ALA A 98 8.97 1.51 -12.41
C ALA A 98 7.89 1.17 -13.44
N ASP A 99 7.82 1.93 -14.53
CA ASP A 99 6.90 1.70 -15.65
C ASP A 99 7.33 0.57 -16.60
N SER A 100 8.50 -0.03 -16.37
CA SER A 100 8.99 -1.26 -17.01
C SER A 100 9.75 -2.12 -16.01
N ASP A 101 10.12 -3.34 -16.39
CA ASP A 101 10.90 -4.25 -15.55
C ASP A 101 12.32 -3.68 -15.33
N PRO A 102 12.67 -3.24 -14.10
CA PRO A 102 13.97 -2.62 -13.84
C PRO A 102 15.13 -3.63 -13.83
N GLN A 103 14.85 -4.93 -13.76
CA GLN A 103 15.86 -6.00 -13.79
C GLN A 103 16.18 -6.44 -15.22
N HIS A 104 15.16 -6.67 -16.05
CA HIS A 104 15.34 -7.24 -17.40
C HIS A 104 15.16 -6.25 -18.55
N ALA A 105 14.57 -5.08 -18.29
CA ALA A 105 14.24 -4.07 -19.29
C ALA A 105 14.63 -2.66 -18.83
N ALA A 106 15.77 -2.51 -18.16
CA ALA A 106 16.25 -1.24 -17.60
C ALA A 106 16.27 -0.09 -18.63
N ASP A 107 16.63 -0.35 -19.89
CA ASP A 107 16.64 0.65 -20.97
C ASP A 107 15.24 1.15 -21.38
N SER A 108 14.19 0.44 -20.96
CA SER A 108 12.78 0.80 -21.23
C SER A 108 12.11 1.51 -20.06
N VAL A 109 12.79 1.66 -18.92
CA VAL A 109 12.28 2.36 -17.75
C VAL A 109 12.37 3.86 -17.99
N ASN A 110 11.21 4.55 -18.02
CA ASN A 110 11.15 6.01 -18.18
C ASN A 110 10.75 6.73 -16.89
N ASN A 111 9.98 6.09 -16.04
CA ASN A 111 9.47 6.70 -14.82
C ASN A 111 9.66 5.70 -13.69
N TYR A 112 10.34 6.13 -12.62
CA TYR A 112 10.54 5.27 -11.47
C TYR A 112 10.78 6.06 -10.20
N PHE A 113 10.35 5.46 -9.10
CA PHE A 113 10.65 5.88 -7.75
C PHE A 113 11.21 4.69 -6.99
N TYR A 114 12.39 4.85 -6.40
CA TYR A 114 12.92 3.86 -5.47
C TYR A 114 13.26 4.47 -4.12
N PHE A 115 13.14 3.62 -3.10
CA PHE A 115 13.57 3.89 -1.74
C PHE A 115 14.27 2.64 -1.23
N VAL A 116 15.59 2.75 -1.08
CA VAL A 116 16.42 1.68 -0.53
C VAL A 116 17.14 2.21 0.70
N THR A 117 16.97 1.53 1.82
CA THR A 117 17.85 1.68 2.99
C THR A 117 18.71 0.42 3.07
N SER A 118 19.97 0.54 2.65
CA SER A 118 20.92 -0.58 2.57
C SER A 118 22.33 -0.17 2.99
N ALA A 119 23.07 -1.12 3.55
CA ALA A 119 24.50 -0.96 3.81
C ALA A 119 25.38 -1.23 2.56
N ASP A 120 24.78 -1.60 1.42
CA ASP A 120 25.49 -1.83 0.17
C ASP A 120 26.16 -0.55 -0.34
N ALA A 121 27.45 -0.61 -0.65
CA ALA A 121 28.23 0.53 -1.15
C ALA A 121 27.80 1.02 -2.54
N LYS A 122 27.04 0.23 -3.31
CA LYS A 122 26.58 0.62 -4.66
C LYS A 122 25.39 1.58 -4.63
N ILE A 123 24.41 1.33 -3.77
CA ILE A 123 23.17 2.12 -3.68
C ILE A 123 23.06 2.87 -2.35
N GLY A 124 23.51 2.27 -1.25
CA GLY A 124 23.44 2.83 0.09
C GLY A 124 22.01 3.11 0.57
N ASN A 125 21.87 4.20 1.31
CA ASN A 125 20.58 4.75 1.73
C ASN A 125 20.18 5.86 0.75
N GLN A 126 19.21 5.57 -0.11
CA GLN A 126 18.83 6.48 -1.19
C GLN A 126 17.31 6.44 -1.46
N ALA A 127 16.74 7.63 -1.61
CA ALA A 127 15.45 7.83 -2.26
C ALA A 127 15.70 8.57 -3.58
N PHE A 128 15.13 8.09 -4.67
CA PHE A 128 15.29 8.71 -5.98
C PHE A 128 14.01 8.58 -6.79
N ALA A 129 13.59 9.68 -7.41
CA ALA A 129 12.43 9.72 -8.27
C ALA A 129 12.77 10.40 -9.59
N VAL A 130 12.27 9.84 -10.68
CA VAL A 130 12.35 10.45 -12.01
C VAL A 130 11.00 10.36 -12.70
N ASN A 131 10.67 11.39 -13.47
CA ASN A 131 9.60 11.36 -14.45
C ASN A 131 10.09 12.03 -15.74
N TYR A 132 10.54 11.24 -16.71
CA TYR A 132 11.07 11.81 -17.96
C TYR A 132 10.00 12.48 -18.82
N ASN A 133 8.71 12.21 -18.60
CA ASN A 133 7.64 12.90 -19.32
C ASN A 133 7.52 14.38 -18.92
N THR A 134 7.91 14.72 -17.68
CA THR A 134 7.89 16.10 -17.16
C THR A 134 9.29 16.70 -16.98
N GLY A 135 10.33 15.86 -16.98
CA GLY A 135 11.71 16.28 -16.71
C GLY A 135 12.00 16.43 -15.21
N ASP A 136 11.09 16.01 -14.33
CA ASP A 136 11.29 16.03 -12.89
C ASP A 136 12.32 14.96 -12.48
N VAL A 137 13.27 15.35 -11.63
CA VAL A 137 14.28 14.46 -11.04
C VAL A 137 14.52 14.91 -9.61
N ALA A 138 14.45 13.99 -8.65
CA ALA A 138 14.79 14.26 -7.26
C ALA A 138 15.63 13.12 -6.67
N PHE A 139 16.55 13.50 -5.79
CA PHE A 139 17.47 12.60 -5.10
C PHE A 139 17.56 13.02 -3.64
N ASP A 140 17.59 12.04 -2.74
CA ASP A 140 17.85 12.27 -1.32
C ASP A 140 18.56 11.05 -0.70
N GLN A 141 19.22 11.28 0.43
CA GLN A 141 19.80 10.25 1.29
C GLN A 141 18.98 10.20 2.59
N PRO A 142 17.88 9.41 2.65
CA PRO A 142 17.01 9.37 3.81
C PRO A 142 17.81 8.94 5.05
N THR A 143 18.01 9.87 5.98
CA THR A 143 18.73 9.62 7.24
C THR A 143 17.79 9.26 8.39
N ASN A 144 16.48 9.54 8.27
CA ASN A 144 15.45 9.34 9.29
C ASN A 144 14.06 9.12 8.68
N ASN A 145 13.09 8.63 9.47
CA ASN A 145 11.69 8.42 9.05
C ASN A 145 10.90 9.73 8.75
N GLY A 146 11.50 10.91 8.89
CA GLY A 146 10.76 12.19 8.92
C GLY A 146 10.08 12.57 7.61
N THR A 147 10.56 12.07 6.46
CA THR A 147 10.04 12.42 5.13
C THR A 147 9.15 11.34 4.53
N TRP A 148 9.15 10.13 5.10
CA TRP A 148 8.37 8.98 4.63
C TRP A 148 7.08 8.82 5.44
N SER A 149 5.98 8.56 4.74
CA SER A 149 4.71 8.17 5.34
C SER A 149 4.10 7.02 4.59
N LEU A 150 3.56 6.05 5.31
CA LEU A 150 2.71 4.97 4.79
C LEU A 150 1.53 4.82 5.76
N THR A 151 0.33 5.12 5.29
CA THR A 151 -0.88 5.15 6.12
C THR A 151 -2.01 4.44 5.41
N ALA A 152 -2.77 3.62 6.13
CA ALA A 152 -3.99 3.02 5.60
C ALA A 152 -4.92 4.12 5.07
N ALA A 153 -5.43 3.94 3.85
CA ALA A 153 -6.42 4.82 3.27
C ALA A 153 -7.71 4.74 4.09
N PRO A 154 -8.43 5.85 4.30
CA PRO A 154 -9.71 5.83 4.98
C PRO A 154 -10.67 4.87 4.26
N VAL A 155 -11.03 3.77 4.92
CA VAL A 155 -12.05 2.84 4.40
C VAL A 155 -13.42 3.42 4.77
N PRO A 156 -14.29 3.76 3.82
CA PRO A 156 -15.65 4.17 4.14
C PRO A 156 -16.34 2.98 4.79
N GLU A 157 -16.65 3.03 6.09
CA GLU A 157 -17.19 1.88 6.83
C GLU A 157 -18.58 1.48 6.30
N PRO A 158 -18.71 0.46 5.42
CA PRO A 158 -20.01 0.13 4.83
C PRO A 158 -20.85 -0.65 5.85
N SER A 159 -20.17 -1.38 6.73
CA SER A 159 -20.75 -2.22 7.76
C SER A 159 -21.26 -1.43 8.95
N SER A 160 -20.64 -0.32 9.36
CA SER A 160 -21.14 0.44 10.52
C SER A 160 -22.51 1.04 10.25
N ILE A 161 -22.72 1.59 9.05
CA ILE A 161 -24.02 2.11 8.64
C ILE A 161 -25.02 0.97 8.44
N ALA A 162 -24.62 -0.11 7.76
CA ALA A 162 -25.50 -1.25 7.52
C ALA A 162 -25.86 -2.01 8.82
N MET A 163 -24.93 -2.18 9.75
CA MET A 163 -25.10 -2.84 11.04
C MET A 163 -25.89 -1.96 11.99
N LEU A 164 -25.67 -0.64 11.97
CA LEU A 164 -26.51 0.30 12.69
C LEU A 164 -27.94 0.28 12.15
N ALA A 165 -28.12 0.32 10.83
CA ALA A 165 -29.43 0.24 10.18
C ALA A 165 -30.13 -1.10 10.46
N ALA A 166 -29.40 -2.22 10.41
CA ALA A 166 -29.91 -3.53 10.76
C ALA A 166 -30.28 -3.62 12.25
N GLY A 167 -29.44 -3.08 13.13
CA GLY A 167 -29.70 -2.99 14.57
C GLY A 167 -30.95 -2.18 14.89
N LEU A 168 -31.09 -1.00 14.28
CA LEU A 168 -32.29 -0.16 14.41
C LEU A 168 -33.52 -0.83 13.82
N GLY A 169 -33.39 -1.52 12.68
CA GLY A 169 -34.47 -2.30 12.07
C GLY A 169 -34.98 -3.41 12.97
N LEU A 170 -34.06 -4.14 13.63
CA LEU A 170 -34.39 -5.19 14.59
C LEU A 170 -35.13 -4.61 15.82
N VAL A 171 -34.60 -3.53 16.40
CA VAL A 171 -35.22 -2.85 17.54
C VAL A 171 -36.62 -2.34 17.19
N GLY A 172 -36.79 -1.74 16.01
CA GLY A 172 -38.08 -1.29 15.50
C GLY A 172 -39.08 -2.43 15.33
N ALA A 173 -38.64 -3.57 14.78
CA ALA A 173 -39.49 -4.76 14.64
C ALA A 173 -39.94 -5.33 15.99
N ILE A 174 -39.06 -5.37 17.00
CA ILE A 174 -39.38 -5.81 18.36
C ILE A 174 -40.37 -4.84 19.02
N ALA A 175 -40.15 -3.53 18.90
CA ALA A 175 -41.03 -2.50 19.46
C ALA A 175 -42.45 -2.61 18.88
N ARG A 176 -42.59 -2.82 17.55
CA ARG A 176 -43.89 -3.01 16.89
C ARG A 176 -44.64 -4.23 17.42
N ARG A 177 -43.95 -5.35 17.66
CA ARG A 177 -44.58 -6.56 18.22
C ARG A 177 -45.16 -6.35 19.63
N ARG A 178 -44.51 -5.52 20.45
CA ARG A 178 -44.97 -5.21 21.82
C ARG A 178 -46.21 -4.34 21.87
N GLN A 179 -46.52 -3.58 20.82
CA GLN A 179 -47.73 -2.75 20.75
C GLN A 179 -48.97 -3.53 20.28
N GLN A 180 -48.77 -4.70 19.64
CA GLN A 180 -49.86 -5.52 19.09
C GLN A 180 -50.28 -6.66 20.02
N ALA A 181 -49.64 -6.80 21.18
CA ALA A 181 -49.97 -7.74 22.25
C ALA A 181 -50.52 -6.96 23.45
#